data_AF-A0A355BM57-F1
#
_entry.id   AF-A0A355BM57-F1
#
_cell.length_a   1.000
_cell.length_b   1.000
_cell.length_c   1.000
_cell.angle_alpha   90.00
_cell.angle_beta   90.00
_cell.angle_gamma   90.00
#
_symmetry.space_group_name_H-M   'P 1'
#
loop_
_entity.id
_entity.type
_entity.pdbx_description
1 polymer ?
#
loop_
_entity_poly.entity_id
_entity_poly.type
_entity_poly.pdbx_seq_one_letter_code
_entity_poly.pdbx_strand_id
1 'polypeptide(L)'
;MHLDVDSYDQILAEFLSTWTVDRVNSMTIEEYTDTGNHDTFCYQVEWGTEKLGSISGVSLVKFGVWKRKNDKEYKRKSILQDEQYSWLEKYGSDSQTAFETVRSLISSTIDHAKKQEFDQIENIDLHSIAKWKIAFLYSKNKLLPIYSRESLILIARGIGIKVQSHTKTSQLHSEILKRKPDNEKVVNFAFGLWHKYVANASERSYYVVGSKYRRGDGTYQDMFLEMHSKSVVATGYLWNYDLNNLIGASKEIVYKFVESHKDEFEEDLKSVQKTIFLFSGLKPGDIVAIKSEGAYNRLTIIAYAQVIKRNDSIYLLDDILGQCINVNFLEFGLQIQTELNYARTIHRIDSIKKPEHFTAIFGTYSLIDLPIETQSTSNDNEGGNDKDKKTESYERKGVEPTTVNLVHNKIQNAFKEFLKILYPKETIIVEFNKRVDILRSNDSELYFYEVKPYNSVQECIRAGIGQLLQYHFLFENKNKQTFLRIVGMKEPTQDDERFIEYLKNRLDIDFDYEPFNPFN
;
A
#
# COMPACT_ATOMS: atom_id res chain seq x y z
N MET A 1 -8.05 -9.74 -8.17
CA MET A 1 -8.39 -9.74 -9.60
C MET A 1 -8.48 -11.18 -10.05
N HIS A 2 -9.51 -11.54 -10.81
CA HIS A 2 -9.60 -12.82 -11.51
C HIS A 2 -9.45 -12.47 -13.00
N LEU A 3 -8.29 -12.77 -13.57
CA LEU A 3 -7.99 -12.46 -14.96
C LEU A 3 -7.37 -13.70 -15.59
N ASP A 4 -8.03 -14.26 -16.59
CA ASP A 4 -7.57 -15.41 -17.34
C ASP A 4 -7.11 -14.92 -18.72
N VAL A 5 -5.80 -14.86 -18.89
CA VAL A 5 -5.16 -14.34 -20.09
C VAL A 5 -5.45 -15.21 -21.32
N ASP A 6 -5.58 -16.52 -21.13
CA ASP A 6 -5.70 -17.48 -22.22
C ASP A 6 -7.11 -17.50 -22.81
N SER A 7 -8.14 -17.39 -21.96
CA SER A 7 -9.55 -17.38 -22.39
C SER A 7 -10.12 -15.97 -22.62
N TYR A 8 -9.31 -14.92 -22.43
CA TYR A 8 -9.75 -13.52 -22.47
C TYR A 8 -10.53 -13.15 -23.75
N ASP A 9 -9.93 -13.41 -24.92
CA ASP A 9 -10.51 -12.99 -26.20
C ASP A 9 -11.81 -13.75 -26.49
N GLN A 10 -11.87 -15.03 -26.10
CA GLN A 10 -13.05 -15.88 -26.26
C GLN A 10 -14.20 -15.38 -25.39
N ILE A 11 -13.97 -15.16 -24.10
CA ILE A 11 -15.01 -14.73 -23.16
C ILE A 11 -15.56 -13.35 -23.56
N LEU A 12 -14.68 -12.42 -23.98
CA LEU A 12 -15.11 -11.10 -24.43
C LEU A 12 -15.96 -11.19 -25.71
N ALA A 13 -15.55 -12.04 -26.67
CA ALA A 13 -16.31 -12.25 -27.90
C ALA A 13 -17.67 -12.90 -27.63
N GLU A 14 -17.74 -13.92 -26.78
CA GLU A 14 -18.98 -14.58 -26.38
C GLU A 14 -19.95 -13.58 -25.73
N PHE A 15 -19.47 -12.79 -24.77
CA PHE A 15 -20.27 -11.74 -24.12
C PHE A 15 -20.81 -10.73 -25.15
N LEU A 16 -19.96 -10.19 -26.02
CA LEU A 16 -20.35 -9.17 -27.00
C LEU A 16 -21.23 -9.72 -28.14
N SER A 17 -21.17 -11.03 -28.41
CA SER A 17 -22.07 -11.69 -29.35
C SER A 17 -23.49 -11.80 -28.81
N THR A 18 -23.62 -11.97 -27.49
CA THR A 18 -24.90 -12.11 -26.79
C THR A 18 -25.50 -10.76 -26.44
N TRP A 19 -24.67 -9.85 -25.92
CA TRP A 19 -25.02 -8.51 -25.48
C TRP A 19 -24.50 -7.49 -26.47
N THR A 20 -25.18 -7.40 -27.62
CA THR A 20 -24.93 -6.36 -28.60
C THR A 20 -25.45 -5.00 -28.09
N VAL A 21 -24.96 -3.90 -28.67
CA VAL A 21 -25.44 -2.56 -28.31
C VAL A 21 -26.96 -2.44 -28.52
N ASP A 22 -27.48 -2.99 -29.61
CA ASP A 22 -28.91 -2.97 -29.91
C ASP A 22 -29.71 -3.73 -28.86
N ARG A 23 -29.22 -4.92 -28.44
CA ARG A 23 -29.87 -5.69 -27.37
C ARG A 23 -29.85 -4.95 -26.05
N VAL A 24 -28.73 -4.34 -25.66
CA VAL A 24 -28.66 -3.54 -24.42
C VAL A 24 -29.64 -2.37 -24.45
N ASN A 25 -29.81 -1.73 -25.61
CA ASN A 25 -30.76 -0.63 -25.76
C ASN A 25 -32.23 -1.07 -25.69
N SER A 26 -32.53 -2.31 -26.10
CA SER A 26 -33.90 -2.84 -26.13
C SER A 26 -34.26 -3.80 -25.00
N MET A 27 -33.30 -4.19 -24.14
CA MET A 27 -33.52 -5.22 -23.12
C MET A 27 -34.64 -4.85 -22.15
N THR A 28 -35.36 -5.85 -21.65
CA THR A 28 -36.37 -5.68 -20.58
C THR A 28 -35.73 -5.78 -19.19
N ILE A 29 -36.49 -5.46 -18.14
CA ILE A 29 -36.00 -5.57 -16.75
C ILE A 29 -35.70 -7.04 -16.37
N GLU A 30 -36.44 -7.99 -16.94
CA GLU A 30 -36.23 -9.43 -16.74
C GLU A 30 -34.94 -9.93 -17.42
N GLU A 31 -34.61 -9.39 -18.60
CA GLU A 31 -33.32 -9.63 -19.25
C GLU A 31 -32.17 -8.91 -18.54
N TYR A 32 -32.46 -7.84 -17.82
CA TYR A 32 -31.46 -7.07 -17.08
C TYR A 32 -31.01 -7.73 -15.78
N THR A 33 -31.95 -8.21 -14.96
CA THR A 33 -31.67 -8.81 -13.66
C THR A 33 -32.68 -9.90 -13.28
N ASP A 34 -32.16 -11.02 -12.79
CA ASP A 34 -32.97 -12.09 -12.22
C ASP A 34 -32.21 -12.81 -11.09
N THR A 35 -32.91 -13.68 -10.36
CA THR A 35 -32.34 -14.41 -9.22
C THR A 35 -31.90 -15.84 -9.54
N GLY A 36 -32.39 -16.42 -10.64
CA GLY A 36 -32.06 -17.77 -11.08
C GLY A 36 -31.58 -17.83 -12.54
N ASN A 37 -31.88 -16.84 -13.36
CA ASN A 37 -31.45 -16.77 -14.74
C ASN A 37 -30.03 -16.18 -14.86
N HIS A 38 -29.11 -17.03 -15.30
CA HIS A 38 -27.70 -16.69 -15.52
C HIS A 38 -27.46 -15.98 -16.86
N ASP A 39 -28.45 -15.88 -17.74
CA ASP A 39 -28.33 -15.20 -19.04
C ASP A 39 -28.60 -13.69 -18.94
N THR A 40 -28.96 -13.17 -17.76
CA THR A 40 -29.26 -11.75 -17.56
C THR A 40 -28.02 -10.86 -17.67
N PHE A 41 -28.22 -9.59 -18.05
CA PHE A 41 -27.12 -8.65 -18.28
C PHE A 41 -26.24 -8.49 -17.04
N CYS A 42 -26.84 -8.24 -15.87
CA CYS A 42 -26.12 -8.09 -14.62
C CYS A 42 -25.30 -9.34 -14.27
N TYR A 43 -25.88 -10.53 -14.49
CA TYR A 43 -25.19 -11.80 -14.21
C TYR A 43 -24.01 -12.00 -15.16
N GLN A 44 -24.21 -11.81 -16.46
CA GLN A 44 -23.17 -11.97 -17.47
C GLN A 44 -22.04 -10.95 -17.27
N VAL A 45 -22.34 -9.70 -16.89
CA VAL A 45 -21.31 -8.70 -16.56
C VAL A 45 -20.51 -9.08 -15.30
N GLU A 46 -21.13 -9.65 -14.26
CA GLU A 46 -20.41 -10.01 -13.02
C GLU A 46 -19.69 -11.35 -13.11
N TRP A 47 -20.39 -12.40 -13.53
CA TRP A 47 -19.95 -13.78 -13.49
C TRP A 47 -19.54 -14.30 -14.87
N GLY A 48 -20.30 -13.99 -15.92
CA GLY A 48 -19.96 -14.38 -17.29
C GLY A 48 -18.63 -13.78 -17.76
N THR A 49 -18.28 -12.58 -17.28
CA THR A 49 -17.00 -11.91 -17.57
C THR A 49 -16.10 -11.80 -16.34
N GLU A 50 -16.29 -12.67 -15.33
CA GLU A 50 -15.50 -12.66 -14.08
C GLU A 50 -13.99 -12.73 -14.37
N LYS A 51 -13.62 -13.61 -15.32
CA LYS A 51 -12.26 -13.84 -15.82
C LYS A 51 -11.69 -12.68 -16.65
N LEU A 52 -12.47 -11.64 -16.91
CA LEU A 52 -12.00 -10.40 -17.53
C LEU A 52 -11.78 -9.32 -16.48
N GLY A 53 -11.54 -9.67 -15.22
CA GLY A 53 -11.50 -8.77 -14.08
C GLY A 53 -12.78 -8.87 -13.24
N SER A 54 -12.70 -9.53 -12.09
CA SER A 54 -13.86 -9.72 -11.22
C SER A 54 -14.34 -8.42 -10.56
N ILE A 55 -15.66 -8.27 -10.48
CA ILE A 55 -16.36 -7.23 -9.70
C ILE A 55 -17.18 -7.84 -8.55
N SER A 56 -16.89 -9.10 -8.20
CA SER A 56 -17.52 -9.81 -7.10
C SER A 56 -17.13 -9.19 -5.75
N GLY A 57 -17.91 -9.48 -4.70
CA GLY A 57 -17.72 -8.90 -3.36
C GLY A 57 -18.23 -7.45 -3.20
N VAL A 58 -18.63 -6.80 -4.29
CA VAL A 58 -19.36 -5.52 -4.26
C VAL A 58 -20.86 -5.81 -4.21
N SER A 59 -21.62 -5.09 -3.36
CA SER A 59 -23.08 -5.26 -3.25
C SER A 59 -23.80 -5.13 -4.60
N LEU A 60 -24.89 -5.87 -4.78
CA LEU A 60 -25.79 -5.78 -5.96
C LEU A 60 -26.30 -4.37 -6.24
N VAL A 61 -26.31 -3.49 -5.22
CA VAL A 61 -26.59 -2.05 -5.36
C VAL A 61 -25.74 -1.38 -6.45
N LYS A 62 -24.58 -1.95 -6.81
CA LYS A 62 -23.73 -1.49 -7.92
C LYS A 62 -24.45 -1.42 -9.28
N PHE A 63 -25.46 -2.25 -9.49
CA PHE A 63 -26.26 -2.28 -10.72
C PHE A 63 -27.50 -1.38 -10.64
N GLY A 64 -27.75 -0.72 -9.50
CA GLY A 64 -28.82 0.27 -9.35
C GLY A 64 -30.23 -0.30 -9.23
N VAL A 65 -30.60 -1.32 -9.99
CA VAL A 65 -31.84 -2.10 -9.92
C VAL A 65 -31.49 -3.59 -9.83
N TRP A 66 -32.15 -4.35 -8.96
CA TRP A 66 -31.94 -5.80 -8.83
C TRP A 66 -33.21 -6.51 -8.40
N LYS A 67 -33.40 -7.75 -8.88
CA LYS A 67 -34.48 -8.62 -8.44
C LYS A 67 -34.18 -9.25 -7.07
N ARG A 68 -35.16 -9.38 -6.20
CA ARG A 68 -35.00 -9.98 -4.87
C ARG A 68 -35.31 -11.48 -4.87
N LYS A 69 -34.53 -12.27 -4.12
CA LYS A 69 -34.79 -13.71 -3.89
C LYS A 69 -35.87 -13.97 -2.84
N ASN A 70 -36.02 -13.08 -1.87
CA ASN A 70 -36.90 -13.23 -0.70
C ASN A 70 -37.63 -11.90 -0.41
N ASP A 71 -38.58 -11.90 0.52
CA ASP A 71 -39.19 -10.70 1.15
C ASP A 71 -38.21 -9.93 2.06
N LYS A 72 -36.94 -9.86 1.67
CA LYS A 72 -35.88 -9.19 2.42
C LYS A 72 -36.04 -7.69 2.27
N GLU A 73 -36.63 -7.07 3.28
CA GLU A 73 -36.77 -5.63 3.38
C GLU A 73 -35.39 -4.96 3.59
N TYR A 74 -35.06 -3.94 2.80
CA TYR A 74 -33.83 -3.17 2.97
C TYR A 74 -34.16 -1.90 3.75
N LYS A 75 -33.70 -1.80 5.00
CA LYS A 75 -34.01 -0.66 5.89
C LYS A 75 -33.28 0.66 5.56
N ARG A 76 -32.71 0.81 4.36
CA ARG A 76 -32.01 2.04 3.95
C ARG A 76 -33.01 2.96 3.24
N LYS A 77 -33.16 4.19 3.74
CA LYS A 77 -34.08 5.20 3.18
C LYS A 77 -33.93 5.42 1.66
N SER A 78 -32.73 5.27 1.12
CA SER A 78 -32.44 5.50 -0.31
C SER A 78 -32.68 4.29 -1.22
N ILE A 79 -33.24 3.20 -0.70
CA ILE A 79 -33.58 2.01 -1.48
C ILE A 79 -35.10 1.85 -1.48
N LEU A 80 -35.72 1.99 -2.65
CA LEU A 80 -37.14 1.73 -2.86
C LEU A 80 -37.36 0.29 -3.34
N GLN A 81 -38.57 -0.22 -3.14
CA GLN A 81 -38.93 -1.61 -3.39
C GLN A 81 -40.39 -1.72 -3.83
N ASP A 82 -40.66 -2.58 -4.80
CA ASP A 82 -41.99 -3.08 -5.12
C ASP A 82 -42.06 -4.57 -4.76
N GLU A 83 -43.00 -5.34 -5.34
CA GLU A 83 -43.16 -6.78 -5.09
C GLU A 83 -41.94 -7.63 -5.50
N GLN A 84 -41.17 -7.25 -6.53
CA GLN A 84 -40.14 -8.10 -7.13
C GLN A 84 -38.73 -7.50 -7.11
N TYR A 85 -38.63 -6.19 -7.26
CA TYR A 85 -37.40 -5.46 -7.51
C TYR A 85 -37.11 -4.42 -6.44
N SER A 86 -35.82 -4.16 -6.25
CA SER A 86 -35.33 -3.06 -5.44
C SER A 86 -34.43 -2.17 -6.26
N TRP A 87 -34.46 -0.87 -5.99
CA TRP A 87 -33.66 0.11 -6.70
C TRP A 87 -33.25 1.28 -5.83
N LEU A 88 -32.26 2.05 -6.28
CA LEU A 88 -31.91 3.32 -5.64
C LEU A 88 -32.95 4.39 -6.01
N GLU A 89 -33.49 5.08 -5.00
CA GLU A 89 -34.51 6.13 -5.14
C GLU A 89 -34.18 7.15 -6.23
N LYS A 90 -32.89 7.51 -6.35
CA LYS A 90 -32.40 8.48 -7.33
C LYS A 90 -32.64 8.10 -8.80
N TYR A 91 -32.93 6.84 -9.10
CA TYR A 91 -33.15 6.39 -10.49
C TYR A 91 -34.61 6.43 -10.92
N GLY A 92 -35.58 6.49 -10.00
CA GLY A 92 -36.99 6.52 -10.35
C GLY A 92 -37.93 6.25 -9.18
N SER A 93 -39.20 6.59 -9.38
CA SER A 93 -40.30 6.38 -8.42
C SER A 93 -40.74 4.92 -8.30
N ASP A 94 -40.52 4.13 -9.34
CA ASP A 94 -40.93 2.73 -9.49
C ASP A 94 -39.83 1.94 -10.22
N SER A 95 -39.92 0.61 -10.18
CA SER A 95 -38.89 -0.29 -10.72
C SER A 95 -38.67 -0.12 -12.22
N GLN A 96 -39.72 0.11 -12.99
CA GLN A 96 -39.64 0.26 -14.44
C GLN A 96 -38.96 1.58 -14.81
N THR A 97 -39.38 2.69 -14.21
CA THR A 97 -38.73 4.00 -14.39
C THR A 97 -37.27 3.95 -13.97
N ALA A 98 -36.96 3.29 -12.84
CA ALA A 98 -35.59 3.13 -12.37
C ALA A 98 -34.74 2.29 -13.33
N PHE A 99 -35.30 1.21 -13.86
CA PHE A 99 -34.65 0.38 -14.86
C PHE A 99 -34.37 1.16 -16.16
N GLU A 100 -35.34 1.91 -16.67
CA GLU A 100 -35.19 2.71 -17.88
C GLU A 100 -34.08 3.77 -17.73
N THR A 101 -34.02 4.44 -16.58
CA THR A 101 -32.94 5.36 -16.23
C THR A 101 -31.59 4.64 -16.22
N VAL A 102 -31.48 3.50 -15.52
CA VAL A 102 -30.23 2.74 -15.44
C VAL A 102 -29.79 2.22 -16.81
N ARG A 103 -30.72 1.71 -17.64
CA ARG A 103 -30.45 1.28 -19.02
C ARG A 103 -29.91 2.43 -19.84
N SER A 104 -30.51 3.62 -19.76
CA SER A 104 -30.02 4.83 -20.44
C SER A 104 -28.58 5.21 -20.04
N LEU A 105 -28.25 5.11 -18.74
CA LEU A 105 -26.89 5.35 -18.24
C LEU A 105 -25.89 4.29 -18.73
N ILE A 106 -26.31 3.02 -18.80
CA ILE A 106 -25.50 1.92 -19.36
C ILE A 106 -25.24 2.18 -20.85
N SER A 107 -26.29 2.48 -21.62
CA SER A 107 -26.17 2.81 -23.05
C SER A 107 -25.24 3.99 -23.28
N SER A 108 -25.35 5.04 -22.47
CA SER A 108 -24.45 6.21 -22.52
C SER A 108 -23.00 5.82 -22.23
N THR A 109 -22.78 4.95 -21.23
CA THR A 109 -21.44 4.43 -20.90
C THR A 109 -20.83 3.67 -22.07
N ILE A 110 -21.62 2.82 -22.72
CA ILE A 110 -21.21 2.03 -23.89
C ILE A 110 -20.88 2.93 -25.08
N ASP A 111 -21.72 3.92 -25.37
CA ASP A 111 -21.51 4.84 -26.49
C ASP A 111 -20.21 5.65 -26.32
N HIS A 112 -20.01 6.27 -25.16
CA HIS A 112 -18.76 6.98 -24.85
C HIS A 112 -17.55 6.05 -24.89
N ALA A 113 -17.66 4.81 -24.39
CA ALA A 113 -16.56 3.85 -24.44
C ALA A 113 -16.17 3.47 -25.88
N LYS A 114 -17.16 3.25 -26.75
CA LYS A 114 -16.92 2.95 -28.18
C LYS A 114 -16.30 4.13 -28.93
N LYS A 115 -16.68 5.36 -28.57
CA LYS A 115 -16.13 6.61 -29.11
C LYS A 115 -14.80 7.02 -28.48
N GLN A 116 -14.32 6.30 -27.45
CA GLN A 116 -13.13 6.62 -26.66
C GLN A 116 -13.23 7.97 -25.92
N GLU A 117 -14.44 8.40 -25.59
CA GLU A 117 -14.75 9.62 -24.83
C GLU A 117 -14.74 9.34 -23.33
N PHE A 118 -13.65 8.75 -22.82
CA PHE A 118 -13.58 8.22 -21.45
C PHE A 118 -13.81 9.27 -20.35
N ASP A 119 -13.45 10.52 -20.62
CA ASP A 119 -13.70 11.63 -19.70
C ASP A 119 -15.19 11.88 -19.45
N GLN A 120 -16.07 11.58 -20.41
CA GLN A 120 -17.52 11.72 -20.26
C GLN A 120 -18.09 10.63 -19.35
N ILE A 121 -17.46 9.45 -19.34
CA ILE A 121 -17.85 8.33 -18.48
C ILE A 121 -17.68 8.69 -16.99
N GLU A 122 -16.71 9.54 -16.63
CA GLU A 122 -16.44 9.92 -15.25
C GLU A 122 -17.71 10.46 -14.54
N ASN A 123 -18.54 11.21 -15.26
CA ASN A 123 -19.73 11.90 -14.74
C ASN A 123 -21.03 11.08 -14.79
N ILE A 124 -21.03 9.90 -15.43
CA ILE A 124 -22.22 9.06 -15.49
C ILE A 124 -22.52 8.53 -14.08
N ASP A 125 -23.76 8.73 -13.62
CA ASP A 125 -24.21 8.39 -12.27
C ASP A 125 -24.54 6.89 -12.10
N LEU A 126 -23.56 6.04 -12.41
CA LEU A 126 -23.56 4.61 -12.09
C LEU A 126 -22.48 4.31 -11.06
N HIS A 127 -22.63 3.20 -10.34
CA HIS A 127 -21.59 2.76 -9.42
C HIS A 127 -20.26 2.59 -10.16
N SER A 128 -19.20 3.20 -9.63
CA SER A 128 -17.91 3.32 -10.31
C SER A 128 -17.39 2.00 -10.89
N ILE A 129 -17.37 0.93 -10.09
CA ILE A 129 -16.89 -0.39 -10.53
C ILE A 129 -17.72 -0.97 -11.69
N ALA A 130 -19.06 -0.88 -11.63
CA ALA A 130 -19.93 -1.40 -12.69
C ALA A 130 -19.77 -0.57 -13.97
N LYS A 131 -19.73 0.75 -13.82
CA LYS A 131 -19.50 1.70 -14.91
C LYS A 131 -18.22 1.41 -15.68
N TRP A 132 -17.09 1.29 -14.99
CA TRP A 132 -15.80 1.04 -15.63
C TRP A 132 -15.67 -0.38 -16.19
N LYS A 133 -16.32 -1.38 -15.56
CA LYS A 133 -16.44 -2.73 -16.13
C LYS A 133 -17.16 -2.71 -17.47
N ILE A 134 -18.34 -2.08 -17.52
CA ILE A 134 -19.14 -1.96 -18.75
C ILE A 134 -18.35 -1.17 -19.81
N ALA A 135 -17.77 -0.03 -19.45
CA ALA A 135 -16.95 0.76 -20.37
C ALA A 135 -15.82 -0.08 -20.97
N PHE A 136 -15.11 -0.84 -20.14
CA PHE A 136 -14.03 -1.72 -20.59
C PHE A 136 -14.50 -2.76 -21.62
N LEU A 137 -15.60 -3.48 -21.34
CA LEU A 137 -16.14 -4.53 -22.23
C LEU A 137 -16.43 -4.01 -23.64
N TYR A 138 -16.88 -2.75 -23.77
CA TYR A 138 -17.22 -2.14 -25.07
C TYR A 138 -16.12 -1.22 -25.64
N SER A 139 -14.99 -1.07 -24.95
CA SER A 139 -13.91 -0.14 -25.34
C SER A 139 -12.97 -0.68 -26.44
N LYS A 140 -13.11 -1.96 -26.83
CA LYS A 140 -12.14 -2.66 -27.71
C LYS A 140 -10.71 -2.61 -27.16
N ASN A 141 -10.54 -3.01 -25.90
CA ASN A 141 -9.25 -3.02 -25.20
C ASN A 141 -8.58 -1.62 -25.09
N LYS A 142 -9.36 -0.53 -25.10
CA LYS A 142 -8.84 0.83 -24.88
C LYS A 142 -8.89 1.26 -23.41
N LEU A 143 -9.35 0.37 -22.53
CA LEU A 143 -9.30 0.48 -21.07
C LEU A 143 -8.65 -0.78 -20.49
N LEU A 144 -8.17 -0.70 -19.26
CA LEU A 144 -7.61 -1.83 -18.52
C LEU A 144 -8.74 -2.66 -17.87
N PRO A 145 -8.59 -3.99 -17.72
CA PRO A 145 -9.49 -4.84 -16.92
C PRO A 145 -9.35 -4.62 -15.39
N ILE A 146 -9.25 -3.35 -14.97
CA ILE A 146 -9.04 -2.92 -13.59
C ILE A 146 -9.96 -1.72 -13.32
N TYR A 147 -10.98 -1.92 -12.48
CA TYR A 147 -12.12 -0.98 -12.37
C TYR A 147 -12.15 -0.20 -11.07
N SER A 148 -11.39 -0.63 -10.07
CA SER A 148 -11.16 0.13 -8.85
C SER A 148 -10.18 1.25 -9.13
N ARG A 149 -10.61 2.47 -8.84
CA ARG A 149 -9.75 3.65 -8.88
C ARG A 149 -8.50 3.46 -8.02
N GLU A 150 -8.66 2.85 -6.84
CA GLU A 150 -7.58 2.59 -5.90
C GLU A 150 -6.46 1.77 -6.52
N SER A 151 -6.80 0.69 -7.23
CA SER A 151 -5.83 -0.18 -7.89
C SER A 151 -5.13 0.53 -9.05
N LEU A 152 -5.85 1.36 -9.81
CA LEU A 152 -5.25 2.19 -10.85
C LEU A 152 -4.26 3.22 -10.28
N ILE A 153 -4.55 3.81 -9.10
CA ILE A 153 -3.62 4.73 -8.43
C ILE A 153 -2.34 4.00 -8.00
N LEU A 154 -2.46 2.81 -7.39
CA LEU A 154 -1.31 1.99 -7.00
C LEU A 154 -0.42 1.68 -8.20
N ILE A 155 -1.03 1.24 -9.30
CA ILE A 155 -0.32 0.95 -10.54
C ILE A 155 0.34 2.20 -11.09
N ALA A 156 -0.40 3.32 -11.21
CA ALA A 156 0.12 4.57 -11.77
C ALA A 156 1.35 5.06 -10.99
N ARG A 157 1.25 5.15 -9.66
CA ARG A 157 2.38 5.54 -8.81
C ARG A 157 3.55 4.59 -8.96
N GLY A 158 3.27 3.29 -9.02
CA GLY A 158 4.28 2.27 -9.15
C GLY A 158 5.05 2.26 -10.48
N ILE A 159 4.49 2.82 -11.55
CA ILE A 159 5.19 3.02 -12.84
C ILE A 159 5.68 4.47 -13.03
N GLY A 160 5.79 5.23 -11.94
CA GLY A 160 6.34 6.59 -11.93
C GLY A 160 5.39 7.68 -12.45
N ILE A 161 4.08 7.41 -12.52
CA ILE A 161 3.09 8.44 -12.87
C ILE A 161 2.74 9.25 -11.63
N LYS A 162 2.92 10.58 -11.70
CA LYS A 162 2.49 11.50 -10.63
C LYS A 162 0.97 11.54 -10.57
N VAL A 163 0.39 11.14 -9.44
CA VAL A 163 -1.06 11.13 -9.21
C VAL A 163 -1.44 12.19 -8.18
N GLN A 164 -2.36 13.07 -8.55
CA GLN A 164 -2.96 14.07 -7.67
C GLN A 164 -4.33 13.61 -7.17
N SER A 165 -4.84 14.24 -6.10
CA SER A 165 -6.14 13.88 -5.52
C SER A 165 -7.29 13.94 -6.52
N HIS A 166 -7.23 14.90 -7.46
CA HIS A 166 -8.25 15.14 -8.48
C HIS A 166 -7.96 14.49 -9.85
N THR A 167 -6.90 13.67 -10.00
CA THR A 167 -6.61 12.98 -11.26
C THR A 167 -7.79 12.05 -11.61
N LYS A 168 -8.41 12.19 -12.79
CA LYS A 168 -9.59 11.40 -13.16
C LYS A 168 -9.26 9.91 -13.36
N THR A 169 -10.25 9.03 -13.27
CA THR A 169 -10.07 7.59 -13.53
C THR A 169 -9.78 7.34 -15.00
N SER A 170 -10.45 8.06 -15.90
CA SER A 170 -10.14 8.10 -17.33
C SER A 170 -8.67 8.42 -17.61
N GLN A 171 -8.13 9.43 -16.94
CA GLN A 171 -6.73 9.85 -17.05
C GLN A 171 -5.79 8.76 -16.56
N LEU A 172 -6.08 8.10 -15.43
CA LEU A 172 -5.27 6.98 -14.94
C LEU A 172 -5.21 5.85 -15.99
N HIS A 173 -6.34 5.44 -16.56
CA HIS A 173 -6.36 4.43 -17.63
C HIS A 173 -5.48 4.83 -18.81
N SER A 174 -5.65 6.07 -19.30
CA SER A 174 -4.90 6.59 -20.45
C SER A 174 -3.40 6.65 -20.18
N GLU A 175 -2.98 7.24 -19.06
CA GLU A 175 -1.55 7.38 -18.72
C GLU A 175 -0.87 6.03 -18.47
N ILE A 176 -1.56 5.07 -17.84
CA ILE A 176 -1.03 3.72 -17.66
C ILE A 176 -0.88 3.02 -19.01
N LEU A 177 -1.90 3.08 -19.88
CA LEU A 177 -1.85 2.42 -21.19
C LEU A 177 -0.79 3.00 -22.13
N LYS A 178 -0.42 4.27 -21.99
CA LYS A 178 0.73 4.86 -22.73
C LYS A 178 2.06 4.17 -22.42
N ARG A 179 2.19 3.48 -21.29
CA ARG A 179 3.39 2.71 -20.92
C ARG A 179 3.36 1.26 -21.38
N LYS A 180 2.30 0.82 -22.07
CA LYS A 180 2.17 -0.54 -22.59
C LYS A 180 3.09 -0.74 -23.80
N PRO A 181 3.96 -1.77 -23.83
CA PRO A 181 4.69 -2.16 -25.03
C PRO A 181 3.76 -2.45 -26.21
N ASP A 182 4.14 -2.05 -27.42
CA ASP A 182 3.29 -2.21 -28.62
C ASP A 182 2.97 -3.67 -28.94
N ASN A 183 3.93 -4.57 -28.69
CA ASN A 183 3.81 -6.01 -28.93
C ASN A 183 3.03 -6.77 -27.84
N GLU A 184 2.60 -6.10 -26.76
CA GLU A 184 1.94 -6.74 -25.64
C GLU A 184 0.41 -6.52 -25.67
N LYS A 185 -0.37 -7.58 -25.41
CA LYS A 185 -1.82 -7.46 -25.24
C LYS A 185 -2.13 -6.69 -23.96
N VAL A 186 -3.21 -5.88 -23.99
CA VAL A 186 -3.65 -5.09 -22.82
C VAL A 186 -3.93 -5.95 -21.59
N VAL A 187 -4.44 -7.17 -21.79
CA VAL A 187 -4.68 -8.13 -20.71
C VAL A 187 -3.39 -8.59 -20.03
N ASN A 188 -2.34 -8.92 -20.80
CA ASN A 188 -1.04 -9.36 -20.26
C ASN A 188 -0.39 -8.23 -19.46
N PHE A 189 -0.41 -7.02 -20.05
CA PHE A 189 0.12 -5.84 -19.40
C PHE A 189 -0.60 -5.54 -18.09
N ALA A 190 -1.94 -5.53 -18.10
CA ALA A 190 -2.74 -5.32 -16.90
C ALA A 190 -2.53 -6.42 -15.85
N PHE A 191 -2.36 -7.68 -16.28
CA PHE A 191 -2.06 -8.81 -15.40
C PHE A 191 -0.73 -8.59 -14.66
N GLY A 192 0.34 -8.28 -15.41
CA GLY A 192 1.66 -8.00 -14.86
C GLY A 192 1.63 -6.83 -13.89
N LEU A 193 0.96 -5.73 -14.26
CA LEU A 193 0.81 -4.56 -13.38
C LEU A 193 0.04 -4.91 -12.09
N TRP A 194 -1.07 -5.64 -12.17
CA TRP A 194 -1.82 -6.01 -10.97
C TRP A 194 -0.98 -6.84 -10.01
N HIS A 195 -0.29 -7.86 -10.50
CA HIS A 195 0.53 -8.73 -9.65
C HIS A 195 1.72 -7.97 -9.08
N LYS A 196 2.33 -7.07 -9.85
CA LYS A 196 3.45 -6.25 -9.40
C LYS A 196 3.04 -5.19 -8.37
N TYR A 197 1.90 -4.53 -8.55
CA TYR A 197 1.56 -3.30 -7.82
C TYR A 197 0.36 -3.41 -6.86
N VAL A 198 -0.50 -4.42 -7.01
CA VAL A 198 -1.80 -4.48 -6.29
C VAL A 198 -1.93 -5.75 -5.45
N ALA A 199 -1.62 -6.92 -6.02
CA ALA A 199 -1.74 -8.18 -5.29
C ALA A 199 -0.90 -8.18 -4.00
N ASN A 200 0.36 -7.74 -4.11
CA ASN A 200 1.31 -7.71 -3.00
C ASN A 200 1.12 -6.50 -2.07
N ALA A 201 0.71 -5.34 -2.60
CA ALA A 201 0.43 -4.14 -1.80
C ALA A 201 -0.77 -4.32 -0.86
N SER A 202 -1.61 -5.34 -1.08
CA SER A 202 -2.80 -5.62 -0.27
C SER A 202 -2.54 -6.45 1.00
N GLU A 203 -1.34 -7.03 1.16
CA GLU A 203 -1.08 -7.91 2.29
C GLU A 203 -0.80 -7.16 3.58
N ARG A 204 -0.22 -5.94 3.53
CA ARG A 204 0.27 -5.24 4.72
C ARG A 204 -0.49 -3.94 4.95
N SER A 205 -0.77 -3.64 6.21
CA SER A 205 -1.40 -2.40 6.65
C SER A 205 -0.48 -1.61 7.57
N TYR A 206 -0.70 -0.29 7.62
CA TYR A 206 0.17 0.64 8.33
C TYR A 206 -0.59 1.33 9.44
N TYR A 207 -0.02 1.30 10.64
CA TYR A 207 -0.67 1.82 11.83
C TYR A 207 0.24 2.78 12.59
N VAL A 208 -0.38 3.78 13.21
CA VAL A 208 0.24 4.59 14.26
C VAL A 208 -0.35 4.15 15.59
N VAL A 209 0.48 3.76 16.55
CA VAL A 209 0.08 3.31 17.89
C VAL A 209 0.73 4.18 18.96
N GLY A 210 -0.05 4.68 19.92
CA GLY A 210 0.45 5.48 21.03
C GLY A 210 1.12 4.64 22.13
N SER A 211 2.21 5.17 22.69
CA SER A 211 2.91 4.56 23.85
C SER A 211 2.44 5.07 25.21
N LYS A 212 1.72 6.20 25.25
CA LYS A 212 1.28 6.83 26.50
C LYS A 212 -0.16 6.45 26.85
N TYR A 213 -0.35 5.90 28.04
CA TYR A 213 -1.66 5.47 28.54
C TYR A 213 -2.05 6.20 29.82
N ARG A 214 -3.35 6.46 29.96
CA ARG A 214 -3.92 7.14 31.13
C ARG A 214 -3.96 6.18 32.31
N ARG A 215 -3.45 6.63 33.46
CA ARG A 215 -3.54 5.95 34.75
C ARG A 215 -4.83 6.36 35.49
N GLY A 216 -5.20 5.58 36.50
CA GLY A 216 -6.39 5.85 37.33
C GLY A 216 -6.35 7.17 38.11
N ASP A 217 -5.17 7.78 38.26
CA ASP A 217 -4.99 9.13 38.85
C ASP A 217 -5.11 10.27 37.81
N GLY A 218 -5.42 9.94 36.55
CA GLY A 218 -5.54 10.90 35.45
C GLY A 218 -4.21 11.29 34.79
N THR A 219 -3.07 10.82 35.29
CA THR A 219 -1.76 11.04 34.67
C THR A 219 -1.53 10.11 33.48
N TYR A 220 -0.57 10.45 32.61
CA TYR A 220 -0.17 9.58 31.51
C TYR A 220 1.19 8.95 31.81
N GLN A 221 1.30 7.64 31.65
CA GLN A 221 2.56 6.92 31.69
C GLN A 221 2.98 6.52 30.29
N ASP A 222 4.25 6.74 29.95
CA ASP A 222 4.86 6.18 28.74
C ASP A 222 5.24 4.72 28.99
N MET A 223 4.66 3.82 28.21
CA MET A 223 4.84 2.37 28.30
C MET A 223 5.80 1.83 27.24
N PHE A 224 6.50 2.71 26.52
CA PHE A 224 7.36 2.30 25.41
C PHE A 224 8.49 1.35 25.84
N LEU A 225 9.09 1.58 27.01
CA LEU A 225 10.19 0.74 27.49
C LEU A 225 9.72 -0.70 27.76
N GLU A 226 8.55 -0.84 28.37
CA GLU A 226 7.90 -2.12 28.61
C GLU A 226 7.56 -2.81 27.28
N MET A 227 6.93 -2.09 26.34
CA MET A 227 6.65 -2.58 24.99
C MET A 227 7.91 -3.09 24.28
N HIS A 228 8.98 -2.30 24.31
CA HIS A 228 10.26 -2.62 23.70
C HIS A 228 10.88 -3.87 24.33
N SER A 229 10.97 -3.93 25.67
CA SER A 229 11.56 -5.06 26.39
C SER A 229 10.85 -6.39 26.13
N LYS A 230 9.53 -6.35 25.92
CA LYS A 230 8.70 -7.54 25.65
C LYS A 230 8.51 -7.81 24.16
N SER A 231 8.97 -6.90 23.30
CA SER A 231 8.79 -6.93 21.85
C SER A 231 7.31 -7.07 21.47
N VAL A 232 6.50 -6.13 21.96
CA VAL A 232 5.05 -6.04 21.75
C VAL A 232 4.63 -4.59 21.50
N VAL A 233 3.43 -4.41 20.94
CA VAL A 233 2.66 -3.16 21.03
C VAL A 233 1.37 -3.43 21.78
N ALA A 234 0.87 -2.44 22.53
CA ALA A 234 -0.36 -2.59 23.31
C ALA A 234 -1.46 -1.62 22.86
N THR A 235 -2.69 -1.86 23.32
CA THR A 235 -3.80 -0.91 23.14
C THR A 235 -3.81 0.17 24.20
N GLY A 236 -3.30 -0.12 25.40
CA GLY A 236 -3.57 0.71 26.57
C GLY A 236 -5.07 0.86 26.85
N TYR A 237 -5.83 -0.21 26.65
CA TYR A 237 -7.24 -0.35 27.01
C TYR A 237 -7.51 -1.79 27.45
N LEU A 238 -8.61 -2.01 28.17
CA LEU A 238 -9.15 -3.34 28.43
C LEU A 238 -8.16 -4.28 29.14
N TRP A 239 -7.40 -3.79 30.12
CA TRP A 239 -6.42 -4.59 30.86
C TRP A 239 -6.99 -5.87 31.49
N ASN A 240 -8.27 -5.86 31.85
CA ASN A 240 -8.93 -6.96 32.55
C ASN A 240 -9.67 -7.96 31.63
N TYR A 241 -9.56 -7.80 30.31
CA TYR A 241 -10.30 -8.61 29.35
C TYR A 241 -9.36 -9.44 28.49
N ASP A 242 -9.82 -10.53 27.91
CA ASP A 242 -9.03 -11.28 26.93
C ASP A 242 -9.61 -11.05 25.53
N LEU A 243 -8.86 -10.36 24.67
CA LEU A 243 -9.28 -10.08 23.29
C LEU A 243 -8.92 -11.18 22.30
N ASN A 244 -8.39 -12.34 22.74
CA ASN A 244 -7.95 -13.40 21.84
C ASN A 244 -9.01 -13.82 20.81
N ASN A 245 -10.28 -13.94 21.24
CA ASN A 245 -11.41 -14.31 20.39
C ASN A 245 -11.82 -13.23 19.38
N LEU A 246 -11.32 -11.99 19.53
CA LEU A 246 -11.61 -10.87 18.65
C LEU A 246 -10.51 -10.63 17.61
N ILE A 247 -9.37 -11.31 17.72
CA ILE A 247 -8.26 -11.19 16.79
C ILE A 247 -8.73 -11.66 15.40
N GLY A 248 -8.68 -10.75 14.42
CA GLY A 248 -9.18 -10.97 13.06
C GLY A 248 -10.71 -10.97 12.92
N ALA A 249 -11.47 -10.70 13.98
CA ALA A 249 -12.93 -10.72 13.95
C ALA A 249 -13.52 -9.56 13.11
N SER A 250 -14.75 -9.76 12.62
CA SER A 250 -15.45 -8.73 11.84
C SER A 250 -15.79 -7.52 12.70
N LYS A 251 -15.99 -6.37 12.04
CA LYS A 251 -16.37 -5.12 12.71
C LYS A 251 -17.63 -5.30 13.56
N GLU A 252 -18.62 -6.03 13.06
CA GLU A 252 -19.89 -6.27 13.75
C GLU A 252 -19.69 -7.07 15.04
N ILE A 253 -18.80 -8.07 15.02
CA ILE A 253 -18.48 -8.88 16.20
C ILE A 253 -17.77 -8.02 17.25
N VAL A 254 -16.72 -7.29 16.83
CA VAL A 254 -15.96 -6.43 17.74
C VAL A 254 -16.84 -5.34 18.35
N TYR A 255 -17.68 -4.69 17.54
CA TYR A 255 -18.53 -3.60 18.02
C TYR A 255 -19.59 -4.09 19.01
N LYS A 256 -20.17 -5.28 18.76
CA LYS A 256 -21.10 -5.92 19.70
C LYS A 256 -20.44 -6.29 21.02
N PHE A 257 -19.21 -6.83 20.98
CA PHE A 257 -18.45 -7.14 22.19
C PHE A 257 -18.19 -5.87 23.02
N VAL A 258 -17.76 -4.78 22.39
CA VAL A 258 -17.52 -3.53 23.11
C VAL A 258 -18.83 -2.95 23.65
N GLU A 259 -19.93 -3.02 22.90
CA GLU A 259 -21.26 -2.56 23.37
C GLU A 259 -21.74 -3.36 24.59
N SER A 260 -21.53 -4.67 24.63
CA SER A 260 -21.94 -5.50 25.77
C SER A 260 -21.14 -5.27 27.05
N HIS A 261 -19.99 -4.58 26.95
CA HIS A 261 -19.13 -4.22 28.08
C HIS A 261 -19.05 -2.69 28.25
N LYS A 262 -20.02 -1.94 27.74
CA LYS A 262 -19.98 -0.46 27.70
C LYS A 262 -19.76 0.19 29.08
N ASP A 263 -20.25 -0.45 30.14
CA ASP A 263 -20.21 0.08 31.51
C ASP A 263 -18.81 0.00 32.15
N GLU A 264 -17.86 -0.66 31.47
CA GLU A 264 -16.46 -0.77 31.87
C GLU A 264 -15.56 0.32 31.26
N PHE A 265 -16.12 1.18 30.40
CA PHE A 265 -15.38 2.25 29.73
C PHE A 265 -15.80 3.62 30.26
N GLU A 266 -14.82 4.43 30.65
CA GLU A 266 -15.04 5.84 30.92
C GLU A 266 -15.01 6.67 29.62
N GLU A 267 -14.37 6.16 28.57
CA GLU A 267 -14.22 6.83 27.29
C GLU A 267 -15.45 6.70 26.38
N ASP A 268 -15.53 7.59 25.36
CA ASP A 268 -16.54 7.50 24.31
C ASP A 268 -16.54 6.11 23.63
N LEU A 269 -17.69 5.45 23.69
CA LEU A 269 -17.88 4.07 23.21
C LEU A 269 -17.48 3.89 21.74
N LYS A 270 -17.75 4.89 20.88
CA LYS A 270 -17.36 4.84 19.46
C LYS A 270 -15.84 4.88 19.29
N SER A 271 -15.14 5.62 20.14
CA SER A 271 -13.69 5.64 20.18
C SER A 271 -13.13 4.28 20.58
N VAL A 272 -13.65 3.68 21.64
CA VAL A 272 -13.25 2.34 22.12
C VAL A 272 -13.50 1.28 21.03
N GLN A 273 -14.71 1.24 20.46
CA GLN A 273 -15.07 0.33 19.37
C GLN A 273 -14.07 0.41 18.20
N LYS A 274 -13.70 1.62 17.79
CA LYS A 274 -12.75 1.83 16.70
C LYS A 274 -11.34 1.39 17.09
N THR A 275 -10.89 1.70 18.30
CA THR A 275 -9.56 1.30 18.79
C THR A 275 -9.42 -0.21 18.83
N ILE A 276 -10.38 -0.92 19.44
CA ILE A 276 -10.35 -2.38 19.53
C ILE A 276 -10.45 -3.02 18.15
N PHE A 277 -11.30 -2.51 17.26
CA PHE A 277 -11.40 -3.05 15.89
C PHE A 277 -10.10 -2.88 15.10
N LEU A 278 -9.43 -1.74 15.20
CA LEU A 278 -8.15 -1.54 14.51
C LEU A 278 -7.05 -2.40 15.11
N PHE A 279 -7.00 -2.52 16.45
CA PHE A 279 -5.98 -3.32 17.13
C PHE A 279 -6.16 -4.81 16.87
N SER A 280 -7.39 -5.32 16.99
CA SER A 280 -7.68 -6.74 16.73
C SER A 280 -7.55 -7.10 15.25
N GLY A 281 -7.57 -6.10 14.36
CA GLY A 281 -7.31 -6.26 12.92
C GLY A 281 -5.84 -6.23 12.52
N LEU A 282 -4.89 -6.01 13.45
CA LEU A 282 -3.46 -6.15 13.18
C LEU A 282 -3.14 -7.59 12.80
N LYS A 283 -2.30 -7.78 11.78
CA LYS A 283 -1.91 -9.10 11.29
C LYS A 283 -0.41 -9.16 10.95
N PRO A 284 0.19 -10.35 10.85
CA PRO A 284 1.61 -10.50 10.53
C PRO A 284 1.99 -9.73 9.26
N GLY A 285 3.09 -8.99 9.34
CA GLY A 285 3.55 -8.11 8.27
C GLY A 285 3.05 -6.67 8.38
N ASP A 286 2.02 -6.35 9.17
CA ASP A 286 1.66 -4.96 9.36
C ASP A 286 2.83 -4.15 9.96
N ILE A 287 2.97 -2.90 9.52
CA ILE A 287 4.01 -1.98 10.00
C ILE A 287 3.38 -0.98 10.97
N VAL A 288 3.99 -0.83 12.13
CA VAL A 288 3.51 0.02 13.22
C VAL A 288 4.54 1.10 13.48
N ALA A 289 4.13 2.37 13.39
CA ALA A 289 4.86 3.51 13.90
C ALA A 289 4.37 3.80 15.32
N ILE A 290 5.27 3.75 16.31
CA ILE A 290 4.95 4.03 17.70
C ILE A 290 5.13 5.53 17.95
N LYS A 291 4.12 6.18 18.53
CA LYS A 291 4.13 7.62 18.84
C LYS A 291 4.16 7.90 20.33
N SER A 292 4.91 8.93 20.72
CA SER A 292 4.90 9.50 22.08
C SER A 292 3.96 10.71 22.20
N GLU A 293 3.64 11.37 21.09
CA GLU A 293 2.69 12.48 20.99
C GLU A 293 1.95 12.40 19.66
N GLY A 294 0.71 12.89 19.61
CA GLY A 294 -0.08 12.87 18.37
C GLY A 294 -1.18 13.91 18.31
N ALA A 295 -1.17 14.93 19.17
CA ALA A 295 -2.20 15.95 19.26
C ALA A 295 -1.61 17.33 18.92
N TYR A 296 -2.46 18.35 18.76
CA TYR A 296 -2.03 19.74 18.53
C TYR A 296 -1.05 19.93 17.36
N ASN A 297 -1.26 19.18 16.26
CA ASN A 297 -0.39 19.14 15.09
C ASN A 297 1.06 18.77 15.44
N ARG A 298 1.25 17.96 16.49
CA ARG A 298 2.52 17.42 16.89
C ARG A 298 2.38 15.90 16.99
N LEU A 299 2.79 15.22 15.93
CA LEU A 299 2.96 13.77 15.94
C LEU A 299 4.45 13.46 16.00
N THR A 300 4.86 12.79 17.08
CA THR A 300 6.25 12.40 17.33
C THR A 300 6.37 10.88 17.30
N ILE A 301 7.04 10.36 16.28
CA ILE A 301 7.33 8.92 16.14
C ILE A 301 8.65 8.60 16.84
N ILE A 302 8.62 7.57 17.68
CA ILE A 302 9.75 7.15 18.52
C ILE A 302 10.32 5.77 18.16
N ALA A 303 9.56 4.97 17.42
CA ALA A 303 9.98 3.65 16.96
C ALA A 303 9.13 3.15 15.79
N TYR A 304 9.66 2.18 15.06
CA TYR A 304 8.95 1.38 14.07
C TYR A 304 9.04 -0.09 14.43
N ALA A 305 7.97 -0.82 14.18
CA ALA A 305 7.90 -2.25 14.43
C ALA A 305 7.10 -2.98 13.34
N GLN A 306 7.36 -4.27 13.18
CA GLN A 306 6.61 -5.16 12.31
C GLN A 306 5.86 -6.19 13.14
N VAL A 307 4.57 -6.39 12.87
CA VAL A 307 3.78 -7.45 13.53
C VAL A 307 4.27 -8.84 13.10
N ILE A 308 4.46 -9.72 14.07
CA ILE A 308 4.96 -11.09 13.87
C ILE A 308 4.09 -12.11 14.63
N LYS A 309 4.22 -13.38 14.26
CA LYS A 309 3.76 -14.49 15.11
C LYS A 309 4.90 -14.91 16.05
N ARG A 310 4.56 -15.23 17.30
CA ARG A 310 5.45 -15.89 18.27
C ARG A 310 4.67 -17.08 18.84
N ASN A 311 5.23 -18.28 18.69
CA ASN A 311 4.55 -19.53 19.07
C ASN A 311 3.14 -19.64 18.44
N ASP A 312 3.05 -19.42 17.13
CA ASP A 312 1.82 -19.44 16.32
C ASP A 312 0.72 -18.42 16.67
N SER A 313 0.92 -17.60 17.70
CA SER A 313 0.01 -16.50 18.08
C SER A 313 0.61 -15.13 17.76
N ILE A 314 -0.23 -14.19 17.32
CA ILE A 314 0.15 -12.77 17.27
C ILE A 314 -0.18 -12.04 18.57
N TYR A 315 -1.03 -12.61 19.41
CA TYR A 315 -1.61 -11.96 20.57
C TYR A 315 -1.12 -12.61 21.86
N LEU A 316 -0.96 -11.79 22.90
CA LEU A 316 -0.84 -12.22 24.28
C LEU A 316 -1.50 -11.21 25.21
N LEU A 317 -1.94 -11.71 26.37
CA LEU A 317 -2.34 -10.89 27.50
C LEU A 317 -1.13 -10.75 28.43
N ASP A 318 -0.80 -9.52 28.81
CA ASP A 318 0.31 -9.18 29.69
C ASP A 318 -0.18 -8.47 30.96
N ASP A 319 0.35 -8.83 32.12
CA ASP A 319 -0.10 -8.28 33.41
C ASP A 319 0.10 -6.77 33.54
N ILE A 320 1.07 -6.20 32.82
CA ILE A 320 1.41 -4.77 32.89
C ILE A 320 0.79 -4.01 31.71
N LEU A 321 0.95 -4.55 30.50
CA LEU A 321 0.54 -3.87 29.27
C LEU A 321 -0.90 -4.20 28.85
N GLY A 322 -1.54 -5.20 29.48
CA GLY A 322 -2.85 -5.70 29.07
C GLY A 322 -2.77 -6.36 27.70
N GLN A 323 -3.57 -5.85 26.76
CA GLN A 323 -3.72 -6.43 25.42
C GLN A 323 -2.50 -6.14 24.57
N CYS A 324 -1.78 -7.18 24.16
CA CYS A 324 -0.53 -7.04 23.41
C CYS A 324 -0.56 -7.79 22.07
N ILE A 325 0.09 -7.20 21.07
CA ILE A 325 0.42 -7.83 19.78
C ILE A 325 1.94 -7.97 19.70
N ASN A 326 2.40 -9.18 19.36
CA ASN A 326 3.80 -9.49 19.13
C ASN A 326 4.35 -8.70 17.95
N VAL A 327 5.48 -8.03 18.16
CA VAL A 327 6.20 -7.31 17.10
C VAL A 327 7.69 -7.62 17.11
N ASN A 328 8.35 -7.31 16.01
CA ASN A 328 9.79 -7.13 15.95
C ASN A 328 10.08 -5.63 15.74
N PHE A 329 10.85 -5.01 16.62
CA PHE A 329 11.23 -3.61 16.46
C PHE A 329 12.24 -3.48 15.31
N LEU A 330 11.96 -2.55 14.40
CA LEU A 330 12.79 -2.25 13.23
C LEU A 330 13.75 -1.10 13.53
N GLU A 331 13.26 -0.08 14.24
CA GLU A 331 14.00 1.09 14.72
C GLU A 331 13.39 1.58 16.03
N PHE A 332 14.20 2.15 16.92
CA PHE A 332 13.74 2.77 18.17
C PHE A 332 14.72 3.85 18.64
N GLY A 333 14.31 4.67 19.61
CA GLY A 333 15.10 5.81 20.07
C GLY A 333 15.03 7.01 19.10
N LEU A 334 14.00 7.04 18.25
CA LEU A 334 13.76 8.09 17.26
C LEU A 334 13.07 9.30 17.91
N GLN A 335 13.16 10.45 17.23
CA GLN A 335 12.35 11.64 17.52
C GLN A 335 11.89 12.33 16.22
N ILE A 336 11.12 11.59 15.41
CA ILE A 336 10.61 12.13 14.14
C ILE A 336 9.34 12.92 14.42
N GLN A 337 9.44 14.25 14.38
CA GLN A 337 8.31 15.15 14.55
C GLN A 337 7.67 15.51 13.20
N THR A 338 6.35 15.49 13.16
CA THR A 338 5.55 15.89 11.98
C THR A 338 4.45 16.86 12.41
N GLU A 339 3.97 17.69 11.48
CA GLU A 339 2.86 18.64 11.70
C GLU A 339 1.47 17.99 11.60
N LEU A 340 1.38 16.70 11.93
CA LEU A 340 0.17 15.89 11.75
C LEU A 340 -0.57 15.66 13.07
N ASN A 341 -1.88 15.44 12.99
CA ASN A 341 -2.72 15.13 14.15
C ASN A 341 -3.30 13.71 14.05
N TYR A 342 -2.89 12.87 15.01
CA TYR A 342 -3.30 11.49 15.19
C TYR A 342 -3.52 11.18 16.67
N ALA A 343 -4.37 11.94 17.36
CA ALA A 343 -4.44 11.95 18.84
C ALA A 343 -4.87 10.62 19.49
N ARG A 344 -5.77 9.85 18.86
CA ARG A 344 -6.24 8.55 19.40
C ARG A 344 -5.13 7.52 19.53
N THR A 345 -5.38 6.46 20.29
CA THR A 345 -4.39 5.42 20.57
C THR A 345 -3.92 4.68 19.34
N ILE A 346 -4.82 4.33 18.43
CA ILE A 346 -4.45 3.66 17.17
C ILE A 346 -5.13 4.31 15.97
N HIS A 347 -4.38 4.44 14.88
CA HIS A 347 -4.89 4.87 13.58
C HIS A 347 -4.34 3.99 12.48
N ARG A 348 -5.17 3.60 11.53
CA ARG A 348 -4.71 3.04 10.26
C ARG A 348 -4.41 4.18 9.29
N ILE A 349 -3.23 4.16 8.70
CA ILE A 349 -2.80 5.11 7.68
C ILE A 349 -3.05 4.51 6.30
N ASP A 350 -3.77 5.25 5.47
CA ASP A 350 -4.12 4.83 4.12
C ASP A 350 -3.13 5.48 3.14
N SER A 351 -2.17 4.69 2.66
CA SER A 351 -1.12 5.13 1.73
C SER A 351 -1.67 5.65 0.39
N ILE A 352 -2.88 5.23 0.02
CA ILE A 352 -3.53 5.63 -1.22
C ILE A 352 -4.20 6.99 -1.04
N LYS A 353 -5.04 7.12 0.00
CA LYS A 353 -5.84 8.32 0.26
C LYS A 353 -5.03 9.46 0.85
N LYS A 354 -3.97 9.17 1.61
CA LYS A 354 -3.12 10.17 2.27
C LYS A 354 -1.63 9.84 2.06
N PRO A 355 -1.13 9.90 0.80
CA PRO A 355 0.26 9.54 0.48
C PRO A 355 1.29 10.43 1.19
N GLU A 356 0.99 11.71 1.36
CA GLU A 356 1.86 12.66 2.04
C GLU A 356 1.98 12.33 3.53
N HIS A 357 0.86 12.04 4.20
CA HIS A 357 0.88 11.59 5.59
C HIS A 357 1.61 10.25 5.72
N PHE A 358 1.37 9.33 4.79
CA PHE A 358 2.02 8.03 4.79
C PHE A 358 3.55 8.16 4.71
N THR A 359 4.04 8.97 3.77
CA THR A 359 5.47 9.22 3.59
C THR A 359 6.07 9.96 4.79
N ALA A 360 5.37 10.96 5.32
CA ALA A 360 5.82 11.72 6.49
C ALA A 360 5.92 10.83 7.76
N ILE A 361 4.99 9.88 7.94
CA ILE A 361 4.93 9.02 9.12
C ILE A 361 5.89 7.83 9.01
N PHE A 362 5.99 7.19 7.85
CA PHE A 362 6.75 5.93 7.70
C PHE A 362 8.11 6.10 7.04
N GLY A 363 8.42 7.27 6.47
CA GLY A 363 9.72 7.59 5.89
C GLY A 363 10.24 6.48 4.98
N THR A 364 11.40 5.89 5.28
CA THR A 364 12.02 4.81 4.48
C THR A 364 11.12 3.57 4.36
N TYR A 365 10.32 3.25 5.38
CA TYR A 365 9.38 2.12 5.36
C TYR A 365 8.20 2.35 4.41
N SER A 366 7.98 3.56 3.91
CA SER A 366 7.04 3.79 2.80
C SER A 366 7.47 3.10 1.50
N LEU A 367 8.76 2.71 1.39
CA LEU A 367 9.30 1.97 0.26
C LEU A 367 8.89 0.49 0.24
N ILE A 368 8.42 -0.09 1.35
CA ILE A 368 8.17 -1.55 1.44
C ILE A 368 7.22 -2.04 0.36
N ASP A 369 6.16 -1.30 0.06
CA ASP A 369 5.15 -1.72 -0.93
C ASP A 369 5.37 -1.15 -2.33
N LEU A 370 6.39 -0.31 -2.52
CA LEU A 370 6.74 0.21 -3.84
C LEU A 370 7.60 -0.82 -4.57
N PRO A 371 7.16 -1.39 -5.69
CA PRO A 371 7.97 -2.38 -6.38
C PRO A 371 9.09 -1.70 -7.15
N ILE A 372 10.19 -2.41 -7.31
CA ILE A 372 11.42 -1.92 -7.94
C ILE A 372 11.23 -1.83 -9.46
N GLU A 373 11.71 -0.74 -10.07
CA GLU A 373 12.00 -0.69 -11.49
C GLU A 373 13.25 -1.54 -11.77
N THR A 374 13.05 -2.79 -12.17
CA THR A 374 14.11 -3.57 -12.82
C THR A 374 14.07 -3.23 -14.30
N GLN A 375 14.79 -2.19 -14.72
CA GLN A 375 15.10 -2.03 -16.13
C GLN A 375 16.11 -3.10 -16.51
N SER A 376 15.61 -4.25 -16.97
CA SER A 376 16.42 -5.25 -17.66
C SER A 376 16.84 -4.67 -19.02
N THR A 377 17.89 -3.85 -19.01
CA THR A 377 18.64 -3.58 -20.22
C THR A 377 19.57 -4.77 -20.45
N SER A 378 19.10 -5.69 -21.29
CA SER A 378 19.90 -6.77 -21.84
C SER A 378 21.10 -6.18 -22.58
N ASN A 379 22.30 -6.29 -21.99
CA ASN A 379 23.56 -6.38 -22.70
C ASN A 379 24.53 -7.20 -21.84
N ASP A 380 24.55 -8.51 -22.09
CA ASP A 380 25.58 -9.41 -21.62
C ASP A 380 26.92 -9.01 -22.26
N ASN A 381 27.86 -8.54 -21.43
CA ASN A 381 29.25 -9.00 -21.37
C ASN A 381 30.10 -8.08 -20.50
N GLU A 382 30.61 -8.65 -19.40
CA GLU A 382 31.93 -8.47 -18.76
C GLU A 382 31.84 -8.42 -17.22
N GLY A 383 32.20 -9.54 -16.59
CA GLY A 383 33.01 -9.54 -15.36
C GLY A 383 32.46 -8.88 -14.09
N GLY A 384 31.15 -8.88 -13.85
CA GLY A 384 30.56 -8.47 -12.55
C GLY A 384 29.21 -9.16 -12.34
N ASN A 385 28.87 -9.50 -11.10
CA ASN A 385 27.55 -10.06 -10.75
C ASN A 385 26.47 -8.98 -10.91
N ASP A 386 26.10 -8.65 -12.15
CA ASP A 386 25.08 -7.66 -12.53
C ASP A 386 23.67 -8.26 -12.44
N LYS A 387 23.34 -8.85 -11.29
CA LYS A 387 21.99 -9.36 -11.00
C LYS A 387 21.39 -8.58 -9.85
N ASP A 388 20.23 -7.97 -10.09
CA ASP A 388 19.44 -7.29 -9.05
C ASP A 388 19.16 -8.22 -7.87
N LYS A 389 19.24 -7.68 -6.65
CA LYS A 389 19.02 -8.44 -5.43
C LYS A 389 17.55 -8.85 -5.32
N LYS A 390 17.29 -10.13 -5.01
CA LYS A 390 15.94 -10.64 -4.74
C LYS A 390 15.33 -9.85 -3.58
N THR A 391 14.13 -9.34 -3.80
CA THR A 391 13.36 -8.55 -2.80
C THR A 391 12.26 -9.35 -2.14
N GLU A 392 12.41 -10.67 -2.15
CA GLU A 392 11.51 -11.59 -1.47
C GLU A 392 12.00 -11.84 -0.04
N SER A 393 11.06 -11.95 0.90
CA SER A 393 11.33 -12.16 2.31
C SER A 393 11.88 -13.57 2.59
N TYR A 394 13.04 -13.67 3.23
CA TYR A 394 13.56 -14.95 3.75
C TYR A 394 14.11 -14.78 5.18
N GLU A 395 13.70 -15.66 6.10
CA GLU A 395 14.20 -15.67 7.48
C GLU A 395 15.59 -16.31 7.58
N ARG A 396 16.51 -15.65 8.30
CA ARG A 396 17.72 -16.27 8.88
C ARG A 396 17.94 -15.74 10.29
N LYS A 397 18.27 -16.63 11.23
CA LYS A 397 18.57 -16.28 12.63
C LYS A 397 19.88 -15.48 12.72
N GLY A 398 19.84 -14.35 13.42
CA GLY A 398 21.00 -13.48 13.71
C GLY A 398 21.22 -12.30 12.75
N VAL A 399 20.27 -12.02 11.86
CA VAL A 399 20.35 -11.00 10.80
C VAL A 399 19.32 -9.90 11.07
N GLU A 400 19.58 -8.66 10.62
CA GLU A 400 18.61 -7.56 10.61
C GLU A 400 17.21 -8.03 10.16
N PRO A 401 16.12 -7.41 10.65
CA PRO A 401 14.77 -7.79 10.25
C PRO A 401 14.65 -7.84 8.73
N THR A 402 13.98 -8.87 8.19
CA THR A 402 13.81 -9.06 6.74
C THR A 402 13.25 -7.82 6.04
N THR A 403 12.39 -7.08 6.74
CA THR A 403 11.84 -5.80 6.29
C THR A 403 12.91 -4.70 6.15
N VAL A 404 13.86 -4.59 7.10
CA VAL A 404 14.95 -3.59 7.03
C VAL A 404 15.87 -3.90 5.84
N ASN A 405 16.23 -5.18 5.66
CA ASN A 405 16.99 -5.65 4.50
C ASN A 405 16.27 -5.36 3.16
N LEU A 406 14.95 -5.52 3.12
CA LEU A 406 14.15 -5.20 1.93
C LEU A 406 14.25 -3.71 1.57
N VAL A 407 14.09 -2.82 2.55
CA VAL A 407 14.20 -1.36 2.35
C VAL A 407 15.62 -0.98 1.94
N HIS A 408 16.63 -1.57 2.59
CA HIS A 408 18.04 -1.40 2.22
C HIS A 408 18.29 -1.70 0.74
N ASN A 409 17.88 -2.89 0.29
CA ASN A 409 18.07 -3.31 -1.10
C ASN A 409 17.37 -2.38 -2.09
N LYS A 410 16.20 -1.83 -1.73
CA LYS A 410 15.49 -0.85 -2.57
C LYS A 410 16.27 0.45 -2.71
N ILE A 411 16.79 0.99 -1.61
CA ILE A 411 17.58 2.23 -1.63
C ILE A 411 18.87 2.01 -2.41
N GLN A 412 19.58 0.89 -2.17
CA GLN A 412 20.81 0.55 -2.89
C GLN A 412 20.60 0.45 -4.40
N ASN A 413 19.57 -0.26 -4.84
CA ASN A 413 19.28 -0.38 -6.27
C ASN A 413 18.92 0.97 -6.90
N ALA A 414 18.10 1.78 -6.24
CA ALA A 414 17.76 3.12 -6.73
C ALA A 414 19.00 4.03 -6.80
N PHE A 415 19.88 3.95 -5.81
CA PHE A 415 21.10 4.75 -5.77
C PHE A 415 22.12 4.32 -6.83
N LYS A 416 22.24 3.02 -7.11
CA LYS A 416 23.04 2.50 -8.24
C LYS A 416 22.63 3.16 -9.56
N GLU A 417 21.34 3.18 -9.86
CA GLU A 417 20.83 3.76 -11.10
C GLU A 417 21.01 5.28 -11.14
N PHE A 418 20.82 5.96 -10.00
CA PHE A 418 21.15 7.38 -9.88
C PHE A 418 22.62 7.68 -10.19
N LEU A 419 23.57 6.90 -9.64
CA LEU A 419 24.99 7.06 -9.92
C LEU A 419 25.31 6.81 -11.40
N LYS A 420 24.69 5.82 -12.06
CA LYS A 420 24.89 5.56 -13.49
C LYS A 420 24.45 6.74 -14.36
N ILE A 421 23.38 7.42 -13.96
CA ILE A 421 22.88 8.61 -14.67
C ILE A 421 23.86 9.78 -14.49
N LEU A 422 24.35 10.01 -13.27
CA LEU A 422 25.25 11.12 -12.98
C LEU A 422 26.67 10.90 -13.55
N TYR A 423 27.15 9.67 -13.52
CA TYR A 423 28.53 9.31 -13.88
C TYR A 423 28.57 8.22 -14.95
N PRO A 424 28.04 8.48 -16.17
CA PRO A 424 27.84 7.44 -17.19
C PRO A 424 29.14 6.83 -17.75
N LYS A 425 30.29 7.42 -17.46
CA LYS A 425 31.61 6.94 -17.91
C LYS A 425 32.40 6.23 -16.81
N GLU A 426 31.89 6.23 -15.57
CA GLU A 426 32.59 5.65 -14.43
C GLU A 426 32.14 4.21 -14.18
N THR A 427 33.01 3.43 -13.56
CA THR A 427 32.69 2.06 -13.20
C THR A 427 31.91 2.04 -11.89
N ILE A 428 30.72 1.44 -11.89
CA ILE A 428 29.84 1.29 -10.72
C ILE A 428 29.62 -0.21 -10.47
N ILE A 429 30.10 -0.70 -9.32
CA ILE A 429 30.01 -2.10 -8.92
C ILE A 429 29.20 -2.18 -7.62
N VAL A 430 28.20 -3.04 -7.61
CA VAL A 430 27.37 -3.32 -6.43
C VAL A 430 27.90 -4.58 -5.73
N GLU A 431 27.86 -4.61 -4.39
CA GLU A 431 28.34 -5.74 -3.58
C GLU A 431 29.81 -6.08 -3.88
N PHE A 432 30.65 -5.04 -4.05
CA PHE A 432 32.06 -5.21 -4.39
C PHE A 432 32.78 -6.05 -3.32
N ASN A 433 33.45 -7.10 -3.77
CA ASN A 433 34.06 -8.13 -2.92
C ASN A 433 33.12 -8.73 -1.85
N LYS A 434 31.79 -8.68 -2.06
CA LYS A 434 30.75 -9.12 -1.11
C LYS A 434 30.80 -8.40 0.24
N ARG A 435 31.31 -7.16 0.24
CA ARG A 435 31.51 -6.37 1.47
C ARG A 435 31.03 -4.94 1.35
N VAL A 436 31.26 -4.31 0.19
CA VAL A 436 30.90 -2.90 -0.06
C VAL A 436 29.58 -2.85 -0.81
N ASP A 437 28.62 -2.09 -0.30
CA ASP A 437 27.31 -1.97 -0.97
C ASP A 437 27.46 -1.45 -2.40
N ILE A 438 28.13 -0.30 -2.59
CA ILE A 438 28.43 0.25 -3.92
C ILE A 438 29.85 0.83 -3.97
N LEU A 439 30.61 0.46 -5.01
CA LEU A 439 31.88 1.08 -5.39
C LEU A 439 31.68 1.85 -6.69
N ARG A 440 32.02 3.15 -6.70
CA ARG A 440 32.19 3.95 -7.92
C ARG A 440 33.68 4.26 -8.12
N SER A 441 34.17 4.18 -9.34
CA SER A 441 35.58 4.47 -9.62
C SER A 441 35.82 5.06 -11.01
N ASN A 442 36.82 5.94 -11.06
CA ASN A 442 37.42 6.47 -12.29
C ASN A 442 38.95 6.27 -12.24
N ASP A 443 39.71 6.89 -13.15
CA ASP A 443 41.16 6.68 -13.25
C ASP A 443 41.94 7.15 -12.00
N SER A 444 41.44 8.14 -11.26
CA SER A 444 42.13 8.77 -10.13
C SER A 444 41.43 8.59 -8.78
N GLU A 445 40.18 8.14 -8.74
CA GLU A 445 39.36 8.16 -7.52
C GLU A 445 38.60 6.84 -7.30
N LEU A 446 38.38 6.52 -6.02
CA LEU A 446 37.55 5.41 -5.54
C LEU A 446 36.53 5.95 -4.52
N TYR A 447 35.25 5.70 -4.75
CA TYR A 447 34.17 6.06 -3.84
C TYR A 447 33.52 4.80 -3.30
N PHE A 448 33.59 4.60 -1.99
CA PHE A 448 32.93 3.51 -1.29
C PHE A 448 31.68 4.04 -0.60
N TYR A 449 30.53 3.55 -1.03
CA TYR A 449 29.23 3.90 -0.48
C TYR A 449 28.72 2.76 0.40
N GLU A 450 28.32 3.10 1.63
CA GLU A 450 27.60 2.24 2.56
C GLU A 450 26.16 2.73 2.67
N VAL A 451 25.19 1.92 2.25
CA VAL A 451 23.77 2.29 2.23
C VAL A 451 23.13 1.90 3.56
N LYS A 452 22.29 2.81 4.11
CA LYS A 452 21.54 2.52 5.34
C LYS A 452 20.07 2.91 5.23
N PRO A 453 19.15 2.02 5.65
CA PRO A 453 17.71 2.17 5.41
C PRO A 453 16.96 2.92 6.51
N TYR A 454 17.68 3.57 7.43
CA TYR A 454 17.06 4.11 8.65
C TYR A 454 16.49 5.51 8.44
N ASN A 455 15.56 5.88 9.31
CA ASN A 455 14.87 7.16 9.27
C ASN A 455 15.62 8.29 10.01
N SER A 456 16.87 8.04 10.40
CA SER A 456 17.74 8.96 11.14
C SER A 456 19.15 8.95 10.56
N VAL A 457 19.71 10.15 10.34
CA VAL A 457 21.08 10.33 9.84
C VAL A 457 22.09 9.75 10.82
N GLN A 458 21.94 10.02 12.12
CA GLN A 458 22.84 9.47 13.15
C GLN A 458 22.76 7.95 13.23
N GLU A 459 21.57 7.37 13.01
CA GLU A 459 21.41 5.90 13.00
C GLU A 459 22.12 5.28 11.80
N CYS A 460 21.97 5.88 10.60
CA CYS A 460 22.73 5.48 9.42
C CYS A 460 24.24 5.55 9.69
N ILE A 461 24.72 6.63 10.30
CA ILE A 461 26.14 6.79 10.62
C ILE A 461 26.60 5.71 11.60
N ARG A 462 25.88 5.54 12.72
CA ARG A 462 26.19 4.56 13.75
C ARG A 462 26.27 3.14 13.19
N ALA A 463 25.35 2.80 12.29
CA ALA A 463 25.27 1.47 11.69
C ALA A 463 26.25 1.24 10.54
N GLY A 464 26.78 2.30 9.90
CA GLY A 464 27.64 2.21 8.70
C GLY A 464 29.11 2.58 8.89
N ILE A 465 29.47 3.35 9.92
CA ILE A 465 30.84 3.88 10.07
C ILE A 465 31.90 2.79 10.26
N GLY A 466 31.54 1.68 10.93
CA GLY A 466 32.44 0.54 11.12
C GLY A 466 32.79 -0.16 9.81
N GLN A 467 31.84 -0.22 8.88
CA GLN A 467 32.03 -0.78 7.54
C GLN A 467 32.94 0.13 6.72
N LEU A 468 32.76 1.45 6.77
CA LEU A 468 33.66 2.40 6.11
C LEU A 468 35.10 2.29 6.59
N LEU A 469 35.31 2.16 7.92
CA LEU A 469 36.64 1.92 8.49
C LEU A 469 37.25 0.61 7.95
N GLN A 470 36.44 -0.44 7.82
CA GLN A 470 36.89 -1.69 7.21
C GLN A 470 37.23 -1.54 5.72
N TYR A 471 36.46 -0.75 4.97
CA TYR A 471 36.73 -0.50 3.54
C TYR A 471 38.05 0.21 3.34
N HIS A 472 38.28 1.27 4.14
CA HIS A 472 39.51 2.03 4.11
C HIS A 472 40.73 1.13 4.40
N PHE A 473 40.62 0.24 5.40
CA PHE A 473 41.68 -0.71 5.74
C PHE A 473 41.94 -1.76 4.66
N LEU A 474 40.88 -2.33 4.06
CA LEU A 474 41.01 -3.45 3.11
C LEU A 474 41.38 -3.02 1.69
N PHE A 475 40.96 -1.82 1.28
CA PHE A 475 41.03 -1.37 -0.12
C PHE A 475 41.86 -0.09 -0.30
N GLU A 476 42.82 0.13 0.59
CA GLU A 476 43.78 1.23 0.46
C GLU A 476 44.48 1.17 -0.90
N ASN A 477 44.54 2.31 -1.59
CA ASN A 477 45.13 2.42 -2.91
C ASN A 477 46.08 3.62 -2.96
N LYS A 478 47.35 3.38 -3.28
CA LYS A 478 48.38 4.44 -3.34
C LYS A 478 48.26 5.33 -4.58
N ASN A 479 47.56 4.89 -5.61
CA ASN A 479 47.46 5.57 -6.90
C ASN A 479 46.12 6.29 -7.09
N LYS A 480 45.11 6.00 -6.25
CA LYS A 480 43.78 6.61 -6.33
C LYS A 480 43.39 7.20 -5.00
N GLN A 481 42.77 8.38 -5.03
CA GLN A 481 42.18 8.99 -3.84
C GLN A 481 40.91 8.23 -3.42
N THR A 482 40.78 7.94 -2.13
CA THR A 482 39.63 7.21 -1.59
C THR A 482 38.67 8.15 -0.89
N PHE A 483 37.39 8.03 -1.21
CA PHE A 483 36.28 8.73 -0.59
C PHE A 483 35.31 7.74 0.05
N LEU A 484 34.98 7.97 1.31
CA LEU A 484 34.06 7.13 2.08
C LEU A 484 32.73 7.86 2.24
N ARG A 485 31.61 7.18 2.00
CA ARG A 485 30.27 7.78 1.97
C ARG A 485 29.26 6.89 2.66
N ILE A 486 28.49 7.45 3.59
CA ILE A 486 27.28 6.81 4.12
C ILE A 486 26.09 7.40 3.38
N VAL A 487 25.25 6.55 2.79
CA VAL A 487 24.08 6.97 2.02
C VAL A 487 22.83 6.68 2.84
N GLY A 488 21.98 7.68 3.02
CA GLY A 488 20.70 7.54 3.71
C GLY A 488 19.63 8.48 3.14
N MET A 489 18.36 8.24 3.45
CA MET A 489 17.27 8.99 2.79
C MET A 489 16.99 10.38 3.37
N LYS A 490 17.50 10.68 4.57
CA LYS A 490 17.20 11.92 5.27
C LYS A 490 18.30 12.94 5.06
N GLU A 491 17.90 14.19 4.87
CA GLU A 491 18.80 15.34 4.92
C GLU A 491 19.34 15.52 6.35
N PRO A 492 20.64 15.81 6.52
CA PRO A 492 21.23 16.17 7.81
C PRO A 492 20.57 17.41 8.42
N THR A 493 20.27 17.33 9.72
CA THR A 493 20.01 18.51 10.54
C THR A 493 21.33 19.13 11.03
N GLN A 494 21.27 20.32 11.61
CA GLN A 494 22.44 20.95 12.25
C GLN A 494 23.05 20.07 13.36
N ASP A 495 22.23 19.27 14.05
CA ASP A 495 22.71 18.35 15.09
C ASP A 495 23.46 17.18 14.47
N ASP A 496 23.01 16.70 13.32
CA ASP A 496 23.66 15.62 12.56
C ASP A 496 24.99 16.09 11.98
N GLU A 497 25.05 17.31 11.44
CA GLU A 497 26.29 17.92 10.94
C GLU A 497 27.34 18.03 12.07
N ARG A 498 26.92 18.52 13.24
CA ARG A 498 27.80 18.57 14.44
C ARG A 498 28.28 17.19 14.85
N PHE A 499 27.43 16.17 14.75
CA PHE A 499 27.80 14.79 15.06
C PHE A 499 28.80 14.22 14.04
N ILE A 500 28.59 14.47 12.74
CA ILE A 500 29.51 14.07 11.68
C ILE A 500 30.89 14.71 11.89
N GLU A 501 30.93 16.02 12.11
CA GLU A 501 32.18 16.76 12.34
C GLU A 501 32.91 16.26 13.60
N TYR A 502 32.19 16.01 14.68
CA TYR A 502 32.74 15.40 15.88
C TYR A 502 33.43 14.06 15.59
N LEU A 503 32.79 13.19 14.80
CA LEU A 503 33.35 11.88 14.43
C LEU A 503 34.57 12.02 13.52
N LYS A 504 34.53 12.87 12.49
CA LYS A 504 35.69 13.15 11.63
C LYS A 504 36.91 13.54 12.45
N ASN A 505 36.74 14.50 13.35
CA ASN A 505 37.81 15.02 14.19
C ASN A 505 38.32 13.99 15.21
N ARG A 506 37.44 13.14 15.74
CA ARG A 506 37.81 12.20 16.82
C ARG A 506 38.41 10.90 16.31
N LEU A 507 37.97 10.43 15.15
CA LEU A 507 38.37 9.16 14.57
C LEU A 507 39.43 9.31 13.48
N ASP A 508 39.78 10.54 13.10
CA ASP A 508 40.74 10.84 12.03
C ASP A 508 40.40 10.12 10.72
N ILE A 509 39.10 10.08 10.41
CA ILE A 509 38.54 9.48 9.20
C ILE A 509 37.77 10.54 8.44
N ASP A 510 38.10 10.72 7.17
CA ASP A 510 37.35 11.59 6.28
C ASP A 510 36.28 10.78 5.53
N PHE A 511 35.03 10.97 5.92
CA PHE A 511 33.85 10.37 5.30
C PHE A 511 32.73 11.40 5.19
N ASP A 512 31.85 11.32 4.19
CA ASP A 512 30.68 12.21 4.13
C ASP A 512 29.38 11.41 4.22
N TYR A 513 28.32 12.09 4.63
CA TYR A 513 26.96 11.56 4.55
C TYR A 513 26.29 12.12 3.29
N GLU A 514 25.72 11.25 2.47
CA GLU A 514 25.09 11.58 1.20
C GLU A 514 23.57 11.31 1.27
N PRO A 515 22.75 12.37 1.37
CA PRO A 515 21.31 12.22 1.37
C PRO A 515 20.82 11.81 -0.03
N PHE A 516 20.07 10.70 -0.10
CA PHE A 516 19.47 10.22 -1.34
C PHE A 516 18.04 9.75 -1.11
N ASN A 517 17.09 10.48 -1.69
CA ASN A 517 15.68 10.13 -1.64
C ASN A 517 15.21 9.60 -3.01
N PRO A 518 14.87 8.30 -3.13
CA PRO A 518 14.39 7.70 -4.40
C PRO A 518 13.11 8.32 -4.98
N PHE A 519 12.42 9.17 -4.22
CA PHE A 519 11.19 9.85 -4.65
C PHE A 519 11.41 11.18 -5.37
N ASN A 520 12.63 11.73 -5.33
CA ASN A 520 12.93 13.10 -5.78
C ASN A 520 13.55 13.16 -7.17
#